data_AF-C4YDS8-F1
#
_entry.id   AF-C4YDS8-F1
#
_cell.length_a   1.000
_cell.length_b   1.000
_cell.length_c   1.000
_cell.angle_alpha   90.00
_cell.angle_beta   90.00
_cell.angle_gamma   90.00
#
_symmetry.space_group_name_H-M   'P 1'
#
loop_
_entity.id
_entity.type
_entity.pdbx_description
1 polymer ?
#
loop_
_entity_poly.entity_id
_entity_poly.type
_entity_poly.pdbx_seq_one_letter_code
_entity_poly.pdbx_strand_id
1 'polypeptide(L)'
;MQFLTSALVLLLSVGALAKNILLTNDDGWQATNIRATYYKLKEAGHNVFLVAPVSQRSGFSGKFDIPTSPTLQTNGEFNYPPAGAPSWGHEVDDNHIWYFNGTPASSAVFGINYVIPKYGDNVTIDLVVSGPNEGTNMSPGLFTISGTVGATYTSIYRGIPGVAFSGSNSNNSFFKDSLDLKDNKEPSTIYANKVVEFVNQIFKAQGNNPRALGLGVGLNVNFPKVGYENETCTNPKWVFTRSTGQYAAGANLVYNETSNSFTWGQKSWDGLTVCNNGDCSLPSENFIVEHTNCQSSVSVFSVDYDANLGLTSQVKQILNPLF
;
A
#
# COMPACT_ATOMS: atom_id res chain seq x y z
N MET A 1 -5.14 -51.44 42.78
CA MET A 1 -6.04 -50.42 42.21
C MET A 1 -5.16 -49.33 41.61
N GLN A 2 -4.98 -49.35 40.29
CA GLN A 2 -4.14 -48.39 39.57
C GLN A 2 -4.88 -47.07 39.37
N PHE A 3 -4.15 -45.99 39.60
CA PHE A 3 -4.54 -44.59 39.49
C PHE A 3 -4.89 -44.19 38.05
N LEU A 4 -5.91 -43.36 37.87
CA LEU A 4 -6.04 -42.46 36.72
C LEU A 4 -6.43 -41.07 37.23
N THR A 5 -5.41 -40.27 37.51
CA THR A 5 -5.53 -38.81 37.66
C THR A 5 -5.63 -38.19 36.27
N SER A 6 -6.81 -37.70 35.90
CA SER A 6 -7.01 -36.93 34.67
C SER A 6 -6.35 -35.55 34.81
N ALA A 7 -5.28 -35.32 34.07
CA ALA A 7 -4.67 -34.00 33.93
C ALA A 7 -5.51 -33.16 32.96
N LEU A 8 -6.09 -32.07 33.47
CA LEU A 8 -6.77 -31.06 32.67
C LEU A 8 -5.71 -30.21 31.96
N VAL A 9 -5.54 -30.40 30.65
CA VAL A 9 -4.66 -29.56 29.83
C VAL A 9 -5.40 -28.25 29.54
N LEU A 10 -5.03 -27.18 30.26
CA LEU A 10 -5.38 -25.82 29.86
C LEU A 10 -4.54 -25.47 28.63
N LEU A 11 -5.17 -25.53 27.44
CA LEU A 11 -4.66 -24.87 26.24
C LEU A 11 -4.73 -23.37 26.50
N LEU A 12 -3.58 -22.77 26.83
CA LEU A 12 -3.38 -21.33 26.69
C LEU A 12 -3.52 -21.00 25.21
N SER A 13 -4.72 -20.59 24.80
CA SER A 13 -4.91 -19.93 23.52
C SER A 13 -4.11 -18.64 23.57
N VAL A 14 -2.90 -18.66 23.01
CA VAL A 14 -2.24 -17.42 22.60
C VAL A 14 -3.17 -16.85 21.56
N GLY A 15 -4.00 -15.89 21.95
CA GLY A 15 -4.91 -15.23 21.04
C GLY A 15 -4.08 -14.55 19.98
N ALA A 16 -3.90 -15.21 18.83
CA ALA A 16 -3.66 -14.50 17.60
C ALA A 16 -4.87 -13.57 17.47
N LEU A 17 -4.68 -12.28 17.75
CA LEU A 17 -5.71 -11.27 17.57
C LEU A 17 -5.97 -11.20 16.07
N ALA A 18 -6.89 -12.04 15.58
CA ALA A 18 -7.40 -11.93 14.23
C ALA A 18 -7.93 -10.50 14.05
N LYS A 19 -7.32 -9.77 13.13
CA LYS A 19 -7.68 -8.38 12.82
C LYS A 19 -8.38 -8.31 11.47
N ASN A 20 -9.23 -7.31 11.30
CA ASN A 20 -9.93 -7.09 10.05
C ASN A 20 -9.14 -6.10 9.19
N ILE A 21 -8.67 -6.57 8.05
CA ILE A 21 -7.83 -5.82 7.12
C ILE A 21 -8.61 -5.59 5.84
N LEU A 22 -8.66 -4.35 5.38
CA LEU A 22 -9.03 -4.03 4.01
C LEU A 22 -7.74 -3.94 3.18
N LEU A 23 -7.58 -4.84 2.23
CA LEU A 23 -6.47 -4.88 1.29
C LEU A 23 -6.89 -4.27 -0.04
N THR A 24 -6.09 -3.38 -0.60
CA THR A 24 -6.34 -2.71 -1.90
C THR A 24 -5.04 -2.48 -2.66
N ASN A 25 -5.07 -1.94 -3.88
CA ASN A 25 -3.89 -1.51 -4.65
C ASN A 25 -4.31 -0.61 -5.83
N ASP A 26 -3.35 -0.31 -6.71
CA ASP A 26 -3.55 0.30 -8.02
C ASP A 26 -3.08 -0.55 -9.21
N ASP A 27 -2.46 -1.71 -9.02
CA ASP A 27 -2.10 -2.63 -10.12
C ASP A 27 -3.27 -3.50 -10.62
N GLY A 28 -4.36 -3.53 -9.84
CA GLY A 28 -5.56 -4.32 -10.13
C GLY A 28 -5.71 -5.53 -9.21
N TRP A 29 -6.95 -5.96 -9.00
CA TRP A 29 -7.30 -7.08 -8.11
C TRP A 29 -6.74 -8.44 -8.54
N GLN A 30 -6.28 -8.57 -9.78
CA GLN A 30 -5.73 -9.78 -10.38
C GLN A 30 -4.20 -9.88 -10.26
N ALA A 31 -3.52 -8.79 -9.90
CA ALA A 31 -2.07 -8.75 -9.89
C ALA A 31 -1.51 -9.76 -8.87
N THR A 32 -0.41 -10.42 -9.22
CA THR A 32 0.19 -11.47 -8.37
C THR A 32 0.59 -10.94 -6.99
N ASN A 33 1.13 -9.71 -6.87
CA ASN A 33 1.57 -9.14 -5.61
C ASN A 33 0.45 -8.97 -4.57
N ILE A 34 -0.71 -8.42 -4.96
CA ILE A 34 -1.84 -8.25 -4.05
C ILE A 34 -2.46 -9.61 -3.68
N ARG A 35 -2.47 -10.57 -4.61
CA ARG A 35 -2.97 -11.93 -4.35
C ARG A 35 -2.06 -12.69 -3.39
N ALA A 36 -0.74 -12.61 -3.57
CA ALA A 36 0.21 -13.18 -2.63
C ALA A 36 0.05 -12.59 -1.22
N THR A 37 -0.11 -11.28 -1.15
CA THR A 37 -0.32 -10.55 0.12
C THR A 37 -1.64 -10.94 0.79
N TYR A 38 -2.73 -11.07 0.03
CA TYR A 38 -4.01 -11.56 0.54
C TYR A 38 -3.88 -12.91 1.21
N TYR A 39 -3.34 -13.91 0.50
CA TYR A 39 -3.22 -15.26 1.03
C TYR A 39 -2.26 -15.33 2.23
N LYS A 40 -1.13 -14.61 2.20
CA LYS A 40 -0.20 -14.58 3.34
C LYS A 40 -0.79 -13.91 4.59
N LEU A 41 -1.56 -12.84 4.45
CA LEU A 41 -2.28 -12.23 5.58
C LEU A 41 -3.38 -13.15 6.13
N LYS A 42 -4.08 -13.90 5.26
CA LYS A 42 -5.06 -14.93 5.68
C LYS A 42 -4.37 -16.11 6.38
N GLU A 43 -3.23 -16.59 5.86
CA GLU A 43 -2.39 -17.63 6.49
C GLU A 43 -1.90 -17.20 7.89
N ALA A 44 -1.65 -15.90 8.08
CA ALA A 44 -1.30 -15.32 9.38
C ALA A 44 -2.47 -15.20 10.37
N GLY A 45 -3.69 -15.61 9.97
CA GLY A 45 -4.88 -15.65 10.84
C GLY A 45 -5.70 -14.36 10.85
N HIS A 46 -5.44 -13.41 9.95
CA HIS A 46 -6.26 -12.20 9.84
C HIS A 46 -7.52 -12.44 9.01
N ASN A 47 -8.55 -11.63 9.26
CA ASN A 47 -9.70 -11.52 8.40
C ASN A 47 -9.42 -10.44 7.34
N VAL A 48 -9.25 -10.83 6.09
CA VAL A 48 -8.85 -9.90 5.01
C VAL A 48 -9.98 -9.79 4.00
N PHE A 49 -10.29 -8.57 3.58
CA PHE A 49 -11.10 -8.28 2.40
C PHE A 49 -10.22 -7.59 1.37
N LEU A 50 -9.99 -8.23 0.22
CA LEU A 50 -9.33 -7.61 -0.93
C LEU A 50 -10.40 -6.87 -1.74
N VAL A 51 -10.27 -5.56 -1.88
CA VAL A 51 -11.14 -4.74 -2.74
C VAL A 51 -10.25 -3.80 -3.55
N ALA A 52 -10.14 -4.05 -4.86
CA ALA A 52 -9.20 -3.33 -5.71
C ALA A 52 -9.81 -2.96 -7.08
N PRO A 53 -9.19 -2.03 -7.82
CA PRO A 53 -9.61 -1.71 -9.19
C PRO A 53 -9.64 -2.93 -10.11
N VAL A 54 -10.54 -2.92 -11.09
CA VAL A 54 -10.64 -3.96 -12.13
C VAL A 54 -9.49 -3.92 -13.16
N SER A 55 -8.80 -2.80 -13.28
CA SER A 55 -7.70 -2.55 -14.22
C SER A 55 -6.57 -1.80 -13.54
N GLN A 56 -5.37 -1.83 -14.11
CA GLN A 56 -4.24 -1.05 -13.62
C GLN A 56 -4.52 0.47 -13.67
N ARG A 57 -4.21 1.17 -12.59
CA ARG A 57 -4.49 2.60 -12.33
C ARG A 57 -3.28 3.33 -11.71
N SER A 58 -2.04 2.92 -12.00
CA SER A 58 -0.87 3.66 -11.53
C SER A 58 -0.88 5.09 -12.11
N GLY A 59 -0.44 6.07 -11.31
CA GLY A 59 -0.50 7.48 -11.68
C GLY A 59 -1.85 8.17 -11.41
N PHE A 60 -2.85 7.46 -10.86
CA PHE A 60 -4.17 8.05 -10.60
C PHE A 60 -4.24 8.89 -9.31
N SER A 61 -3.18 8.93 -8.48
CA SER A 61 -3.16 9.72 -7.25
C SER A 61 -4.40 9.45 -6.37
N GLY A 62 -4.92 10.47 -5.68
CA GLY A 62 -6.19 10.46 -4.96
C GLY A 62 -7.43 10.65 -5.84
N LYS A 63 -7.36 10.42 -7.17
CA LYS A 63 -8.53 10.53 -8.05
C LYS A 63 -9.66 9.63 -7.54
N PHE A 64 -10.89 10.13 -7.56
CA PHE A 64 -12.06 9.43 -7.06
C PHE A 64 -13.14 9.32 -8.15
N ASP A 65 -13.11 8.22 -8.92
CA ASP A 65 -14.12 7.95 -9.95
C ASP A 65 -14.97 6.73 -9.57
N ILE A 66 -16.22 6.72 -10.02
CA ILE A 66 -17.14 5.58 -9.86
C ILE A 66 -17.51 5.02 -11.23
N PRO A 67 -17.97 3.75 -11.32
CA PRO A 67 -18.44 3.18 -12.57
C PRO A 67 -19.58 4.02 -13.17
N THR A 68 -19.50 4.29 -14.47
CA THR A 68 -20.54 5.00 -15.24
C THR A 68 -21.56 4.05 -15.88
N SER A 69 -21.37 2.75 -15.72
CA SER A 69 -22.18 1.67 -16.30
C SER A 69 -22.34 0.52 -15.28
N PRO A 70 -23.46 -0.22 -15.29
CA PRO A 70 -23.62 -1.43 -14.49
C PRO A 70 -22.72 -2.58 -14.96
N THR A 71 -22.14 -2.48 -16.16
CA THR A 71 -21.24 -3.48 -16.74
C THR A 71 -19.90 -2.88 -17.18
N LEU A 72 -18.88 -3.71 -17.27
CA LEU A 72 -17.57 -3.36 -17.81
C LEU A 72 -17.67 -3.09 -19.32
N GLN A 73 -17.21 -1.92 -19.75
CA GLN A 73 -17.20 -1.52 -21.16
C GLN A 73 -16.00 -2.10 -21.93
N THR A 74 -14.94 -2.46 -21.21
CA THR A 74 -13.75 -3.14 -21.71
C THR A 74 -13.46 -4.35 -20.82
N ASN A 75 -12.57 -5.24 -21.25
CA ASN A 75 -12.07 -6.26 -20.33
C ASN A 75 -11.33 -5.59 -19.16
N GLY A 76 -11.33 -6.25 -18.01
CA GLY A 76 -10.42 -5.95 -16.92
C GLY A 76 -8.97 -6.26 -17.29
N GLU A 77 -8.04 -5.94 -16.37
CA GLU A 77 -6.63 -6.34 -16.51
C GLU A 77 -6.52 -7.84 -16.81
N PHE A 78 -5.53 -8.23 -17.62
CA PHE A 78 -5.31 -9.63 -18.04
C PHE A 78 -6.52 -10.30 -18.71
N ASN A 79 -7.41 -9.51 -19.31
CA ASN A 79 -8.68 -9.96 -19.89
C ASN A 79 -9.65 -10.61 -18.87
N TYR A 80 -9.53 -10.26 -17.59
CA TYR A 80 -10.29 -10.88 -16.51
C TYR A 80 -10.82 -9.82 -15.54
N PRO A 81 -12.13 -9.58 -15.38
CA PRO A 81 -13.25 -10.20 -16.11
C PRO A 81 -13.39 -9.67 -17.55
N PRO A 82 -14.13 -10.37 -18.42
CA PRO A 82 -14.40 -9.88 -19.78
C PRO A 82 -15.36 -8.69 -19.79
N ALA A 83 -15.32 -7.90 -20.87
CA ALA A 83 -16.31 -6.88 -21.16
C ALA A 83 -17.74 -7.47 -21.11
N GLY A 84 -18.69 -6.68 -20.61
CA GLY A 84 -20.06 -7.12 -20.35
C GLY A 84 -20.28 -7.77 -18.97
N ALA A 85 -19.23 -8.17 -18.25
CA ALA A 85 -19.34 -8.54 -16.84
C ALA A 85 -19.83 -7.35 -15.98
N PRO A 86 -20.38 -7.57 -14.78
CA PRO A 86 -20.77 -6.48 -13.88
C PRO A 86 -19.60 -5.53 -13.58
N SER A 87 -19.89 -4.24 -13.37
CA SER A 87 -18.87 -3.22 -13.08
C SER A 87 -18.21 -3.34 -11.71
N TRP A 88 -18.66 -4.27 -10.89
CA TRP A 88 -18.04 -4.73 -9.65
C TRP A 88 -18.51 -6.16 -9.38
N GLY A 89 -17.70 -6.94 -8.67
CA GLY A 89 -17.99 -8.34 -8.38
C GLY A 89 -16.92 -8.97 -7.50
N HIS A 90 -17.01 -10.27 -7.26
CA HIS A 90 -16.05 -11.03 -6.45
C HIS A 90 -15.64 -12.34 -7.11
N GLU A 91 -14.57 -12.97 -6.61
CA GLU A 91 -14.24 -14.35 -7.00
C GLU A 91 -15.40 -15.29 -6.64
N VAL A 92 -15.70 -16.23 -7.53
CA VAL A 92 -16.79 -17.22 -7.32
C VAL A 92 -16.54 -18.04 -6.06
N ASP A 93 -15.29 -18.41 -5.82
CA ASP A 93 -14.89 -19.30 -4.73
C ASP A 93 -14.44 -18.54 -3.47
N ASP A 94 -14.40 -17.21 -3.51
CA ASP A 94 -13.98 -16.37 -2.37
C ASP A 94 -14.69 -15.00 -2.37
N ASN A 95 -15.70 -14.87 -1.51
CA ASN A 95 -16.45 -13.63 -1.31
C ASN A 95 -15.70 -12.56 -0.50
N HIS A 96 -14.41 -12.75 -0.21
CA HIS A 96 -13.54 -11.73 0.36
C HIS A 96 -12.63 -11.07 -0.70
N ILE A 97 -12.69 -11.50 -1.96
CA ILE A 97 -11.88 -10.93 -3.04
C ILE A 97 -12.78 -10.26 -4.07
N TRP A 98 -12.75 -8.93 -4.11
CA TRP A 98 -13.63 -8.08 -4.92
C TRP A 98 -12.86 -7.21 -5.89
N TYR A 99 -13.49 -6.94 -7.03
CA TYR A 99 -13.09 -5.90 -7.97
C TYR A 99 -14.13 -4.80 -8.05
N PHE A 100 -13.66 -3.58 -8.36
CA PHE A 100 -14.50 -2.42 -8.59
C PHE A 100 -13.99 -1.65 -9.82
N ASN A 101 -14.88 -1.28 -10.76
CA ASN A 101 -14.52 -0.47 -11.92
C ASN A 101 -14.40 1.02 -11.55
N GLY A 102 -13.44 1.33 -10.69
CA GLY A 102 -13.12 2.68 -10.24
C GLY A 102 -11.62 2.89 -10.08
N THR A 103 -11.29 3.97 -9.39
CA THR A 103 -9.92 4.29 -8.97
C THR A 103 -9.53 3.54 -7.69
N PRO A 104 -8.23 3.53 -7.30
CA PRO A 104 -7.79 2.93 -6.04
C PRO A 104 -8.52 3.53 -4.82
N ALA A 105 -8.64 4.87 -4.77
CA ALA A 105 -9.34 5.57 -3.71
C ALA A 105 -10.82 5.18 -3.59
N SER A 106 -11.53 5.14 -4.73
CA SER A 106 -12.95 4.74 -4.73
C SER A 106 -13.14 3.24 -4.46
N SER A 107 -12.20 2.38 -4.86
CA SER A 107 -12.23 0.94 -4.56
C SER A 107 -12.09 0.69 -3.05
N ALA A 108 -11.17 1.39 -2.39
CA ALA A 108 -11.07 1.34 -0.92
C ALA A 108 -12.38 1.79 -0.26
N VAL A 109 -12.97 2.89 -0.74
CA VAL A 109 -14.25 3.39 -0.18
C VAL A 109 -15.43 2.47 -0.50
N PHE A 110 -15.44 1.81 -1.66
CA PHE A 110 -16.41 0.76 -1.96
C PHE A 110 -16.29 -0.41 -0.97
N GLY A 111 -15.06 -0.79 -0.62
CA GLY A 111 -14.78 -1.74 0.45
C GLY A 111 -15.36 -1.32 1.80
N ILE A 112 -15.06 -0.08 2.21
CA ILE A 112 -15.48 0.51 3.49
C ILE A 112 -16.99 0.66 3.59
N ASN A 113 -17.64 1.20 2.56
CA ASN A 113 -19.04 1.63 2.63
C ASN A 113 -20.05 0.57 2.18
N TYR A 114 -19.61 -0.43 1.42
CA TYR A 114 -20.53 -1.41 0.83
C TYR A 114 -20.11 -2.85 1.08
N VAL A 115 -18.90 -3.25 0.69
CA VAL A 115 -18.48 -4.67 0.75
C VAL A 115 -18.49 -5.17 2.18
N ILE A 116 -17.77 -4.50 3.09
CA ILE A 116 -17.64 -4.96 4.47
C ILE A 116 -18.98 -4.88 5.23
N PRO A 117 -19.76 -3.79 5.16
CA PRO A 117 -21.08 -3.74 5.78
C PRO A 117 -22.05 -4.81 5.28
N LYS A 118 -22.00 -5.18 4.00
CA LYS A 118 -22.97 -6.10 3.38
C LYS A 118 -22.55 -7.57 3.39
N TYR A 119 -21.25 -7.85 3.29
CA TYR A 119 -20.72 -9.21 3.10
C TYR A 119 -19.73 -9.64 4.18
N GLY A 120 -19.29 -8.72 5.04
CA GLY A 120 -18.33 -8.99 6.11
C GLY A 120 -18.92 -8.90 7.51
N ASP A 121 -20.21 -9.19 7.68
CA ASP A 121 -20.93 -9.10 8.97
C ASP A 121 -20.75 -7.76 9.69
N ASN A 122 -20.53 -6.69 8.92
CA ASN A 122 -20.31 -5.34 9.42
C ASN A 122 -19.15 -5.24 10.43
N VAL A 123 -18.09 -6.02 10.25
CA VAL A 123 -16.87 -5.91 11.07
C VAL A 123 -16.21 -4.53 10.92
N THR A 124 -15.58 -4.05 11.99
CA THR A 124 -14.78 -2.82 11.95
C THR A 124 -13.43 -3.06 11.29
N ILE A 125 -12.95 -2.13 10.46
CA ILE A 125 -11.64 -2.22 9.82
C ILE A 125 -10.55 -1.74 10.79
N ASP A 126 -9.60 -2.62 11.13
CA ASP A 126 -8.47 -2.30 12.00
C ASP A 126 -7.34 -1.58 11.26
N LEU A 127 -7.14 -1.93 9.98
CA LEU A 127 -6.07 -1.40 9.13
C LEU A 127 -6.44 -1.51 7.64
N VAL A 128 -6.13 -0.47 6.87
CA VAL A 128 -6.05 -0.55 5.41
C VAL A 128 -4.62 -0.83 4.99
N VAL A 129 -4.43 -1.85 4.16
CA VAL A 129 -3.16 -2.18 3.53
C VAL A 129 -3.32 -1.94 2.03
N SER A 130 -2.49 -1.08 1.45
CA SER A 130 -2.49 -0.83 0.00
C SER A 130 -1.20 -1.33 -0.64
N GLY A 131 -1.31 -2.07 -1.73
CA GLY A 131 -0.21 -2.70 -2.44
C GLY A 131 0.03 -4.17 -2.03
N PRO A 132 1.26 -4.70 -2.19
CA PRO A 132 2.44 -4.03 -2.71
C PRO A 132 2.26 -3.58 -4.17
N ASN A 133 2.54 -2.30 -4.43
CA ASN A 133 2.59 -1.74 -5.78
C ASN A 133 3.80 -2.25 -6.54
N GLU A 134 3.68 -2.34 -7.87
CA GLU A 134 4.81 -2.54 -8.77
C GLU A 134 5.45 -1.23 -9.19
N GLY A 135 6.71 -1.07 -8.81
CA GLY A 135 7.38 0.23 -8.81
C GLY A 135 7.28 0.91 -7.45
N THR A 136 8.23 1.78 -7.18
CA THR A 136 8.34 2.51 -5.92
C THR A 136 7.53 3.80 -5.93
N ASN A 137 7.07 4.23 -4.77
CA ASN A 137 6.34 5.47 -4.55
C ASN A 137 7.11 6.36 -3.56
N MET A 138 8.40 6.56 -3.86
CA MET A 138 9.34 7.31 -3.02
C MET A 138 9.31 8.80 -3.33
N SER A 139 9.59 9.57 -2.29
CA SER A 139 9.61 11.03 -2.26
C SER A 139 8.25 11.69 -2.54
N PRO A 140 8.11 12.99 -2.23
CA PRO A 140 6.90 13.74 -2.60
C PRO A 140 6.57 13.67 -4.10
N GLY A 141 7.60 13.49 -4.94
CA GLY A 141 7.47 13.48 -6.40
C GLY A 141 6.71 12.28 -6.96
N LEU A 142 6.81 11.10 -6.34
CA LEU A 142 6.01 9.92 -6.73
C LEU A 142 4.83 9.69 -5.80
N PHE A 143 4.98 10.02 -4.50
CA PHE A 143 3.90 9.94 -3.51
C PHE A 143 2.61 10.61 -4.01
N THR A 144 2.73 11.79 -4.62
CA THR A 144 1.59 12.60 -5.07
C THR A 144 0.86 12.04 -6.28
N ILE A 145 1.48 11.17 -7.09
CA ILE A 145 0.85 10.57 -8.27
C ILE A 145 0.45 9.09 -8.03
N SER A 146 0.89 8.50 -6.92
CA SER A 146 0.65 7.10 -6.59
C SER A 146 -0.81 6.79 -6.28
N GLY A 147 -1.37 5.79 -6.96
CA GLY A 147 -2.70 5.26 -6.63
C GLY A 147 -2.71 4.46 -5.33
N THR A 148 -1.65 3.68 -5.07
CA THR A 148 -1.46 2.95 -3.81
C THR A 148 -1.41 3.89 -2.59
N VAL A 149 -0.67 4.99 -2.68
CA VAL A 149 -0.72 6.03 -1.63
C VAL A 149 -2.08 6.72 -1.61
N GLY A 150 -2.69 7.01 -2.76
CA GLY A 150 -4.01 7.62 -2.86
C GLY A 150 -5.12 6.84 -2.14
N ALA A 151 -5.14 5.51 -2.26
CA ALA A 151 -6.07 4.63 -1.54
C ALA A 151 -5.82 4.63 -0.02
N THR A 152 -4.54 4.60 0.38
CA THR A 152 -4.11 4.67 1.78
C THR A 152 -4.52 6.00 2.42
N TYR A 153 -4.18 7.11 1.76
CA TYR A 153 -4.53 8.47 2.14
C TYR A 153 -6.04 8.63 2.33
N THR A 154 -6.81 8.15 1.35
CA THR A 154 -8.28 8.18 1.33
C THR A 154 -8.89 7.49 2.56
N SER A 155 -8.26 6.44 3.03
CA SER A 155 -8.69 5.68 4.21
C SER A 155 -8.33 6.41 5.51
N ILE A 156 -7.14 7.00 5.58
CA ILE A 156 -6.63 7.71 6.77
C ILE A 156 -7.48 8.92 7.13
N TYR A 157 -7.81 9.78 6.16
CA TYR A 157 -8.64 10.95 6.47
C TYR A 157 -10.10 10.57 6.80
N ARG A 158 -10.54 9.34 6.49
CA ARG A 158 -11.80 8.75 6.98
C ARG A 158 -11.69 8.15 8.37
N GLY A 159 -10.53 8.29 9.02
CA GLY A 159 -10.30 7.79 10.35
C GLY A 159 -10.00 6.30 10.40
N ILE A 160 -9.48 5.68 9.33
CA ILE A 160 -9.02 4.28 9.36
C ILE A 160 -7.50 4.26 9.18
N PRO A 161 -6.72 3.62 10.10
CA PRO A 161 -5.27 3.50 9.94
C PRO A 161 -4.89 2.90 8.59
N GLY A 162 -3.79 3.35 7.98
CA GLY A 162 -3.39 2.90 6.64
C GLY A 162 -1.88 2.78 6.42
N VAL A 163 -1.47 1.77 5.65
CA VAL A 163 -0.09 1.58 5.19
C VAL A 163 -0.07 1.31 3.68
N ALA A 164 0.77 2.07 2.96
CA ALA A 164 1.09 1.87 1.56
C ALA A 164 2.39 1.06 1.44
N PHE A 165 2.38 -0.01 0.64
CA PHE A 165 3.55 -0.82 0.32
C PHE A 165 3.84 -0.75 -1.18
N SER A 166 5.10 -0.61 -1.55
CA SER A 166 5.55 -0.51 -2.95
C SER A 166 6.86 -1.30 -3.13
N GLY A 167 7.05 -1.98 -4.26
CA GLY A 167 8.21 -2.82 -4.53
C GLY A 167 8.99 -2.38 -5.75
N SER A 168 10.32 -2.51 -5.72
CA SER A 168 11.17 -2.12 -6.87
C SER A 168 11.20 -3.13 -8.01
N ASN A 169 10.72 -4.35 -7.79
CA ASN A 169 10.52 -5.34 -8.85
C ASN A 169 9.38 -4.88 -9.78
N SER A 170 9.52 -5.14 -11.08
CA SER A 170 8.57 -4.70 -12.11
C SER A 170 8.11 -5.91 -12.93
N ASN A 171 7.02 -6.56 -12.53
CA ASN A 171 6.48 -7.72 -13.23
C ASN A 171 4.97 -7.89 -13.01
N ASN A 172 4.18 -7.08 -13.74
CA ASN A 172 2.73 -7.10 -13.58
C ASN A 172 2.20 -8.34 -14.24
N SER A 173 1.91 -9.32 -13.40
CA SER A 173 1.62 -10.68 -13.79
C SER A 173 0.25 -11.09 -13.29
N PHE A 174 -0.37 -11.99 -14.05
CA PHE A 174 -1.67 -12.53 -13.70
C PHE A 174 -1.50 -13.62 -12.64
N PHE A 175 -2.22 -13.49 -11.52
CA PHE A 175 -2.05 -14.42 -10.40
C PHE A 175 -2.29 -15.90 -10.76
N LYS A 176 -3.15 -16.21 -11.73
CA LYS A 176 -3.42 -17.60 -12.12
C LYS A 176 -2.22 -18.26 -12.79
N ASP A 177 -1.32 -17.47 -13.36
CA ASP A 177 -0.15 -17.96 -14.10
C ASP A 177 1.12 -17.92 -13.24
N SER A 178 1.20 -17.01 -12.27
CA SER A 178 2.46 -16.68 -11.58
C SER A 178 2.43 -16.79 -10.05
N LEU A 179 1.28 -17.06 -9.43
CA LEU A 179 1.21 -17.15 -7.97
C LEU A 179 1.83 -18.46 -7.45
N ASP A 180 3.00 -18.35 -6.81
CA ASP A 180 3.60 -19.43 -6.03
C ASP A 180 4.01 -18.97 -4.63
N LEU A 181 3.17 -19.26 -3.63
CA LEU A 181 3.39 -18.89 -2.22
C LEU A 181 4.48 -19.70 -1.51
N LYS A 182 5.01 -20.75 -2.15
CA LYS A 182 6.04 -21.64 -1.61
C LYS A 182 7.42 -21.29 -2.13
N ASP A 183 7.51 -20.64 -3.28
CA ASP A 183 8.77 -20.13 -3.80
C ASP A 183 9.23 -18.92 -2.98
N ASN A 184 10.29 -19.10 -2.21
CA ASN A 184 10.86 -18.06 -1.35
C ASN A 184 11.80 -17.09 -2.09
N LYS A 185 12.04 -17.31 -3.39
CA LYS A 185 12.76 -16.40 -4.28
C LYS A 185 11.80 -15.58 -5.17
N GLU A 186 10.52 -15.92 -5.22
CA GLU A 186 9.53 -15.09 -5.91
C GLU A 186 9.36 -13.73 -5.21
N PRO A 187 9.53 -12.60 -5.93
CA PRO A 187 9.39 -11.27 -5.33
C PRO A 187 8.04 -11.03 -4.67
N SER A 188 6.96 -11.53 -5.27
CA SER A 188 5.60 -11.44 -4.73
C SER A 188 5.47 -12.12 -3.37
N THR A 189 6.07 -13.30 -3.20
CA THR A 189 6.10 -14.06 -1.95
C THR A 189 6.99 -13.39 -0.91
N ILE A 190 8.17 -12.88 -1.29
CA ILE A 190 9.04 -12.12 -0.39
C ILE A 190 8.32 -10.87 0.13
N TYR A 191 7.75 -10.06 -0.75
CA TYR A 191 7.01 -8.86 -0.36
C TYR A 191 5.80 -9.18 0.51
N ALA A 192 5.00 -10.19 0.16
CA ALA A 192 3.86 -10.61 0.97
C ALA A 192 4.28 -11.03 2.40
N ASN A 193 5.37 -11.77 2.55
CA ASN A 193 5.91 -12.14 3.86
C ASN A 193 6.37 -10.91 4.66
N LYS A 194 7.02 -9.93 4.00
CA LYS A 194 7.44 -8.68 4.65
C LYS A 194 6.25 -7.81 5.06
N VAL A 195 5.17 -7.78 4.26
CA VAL A 195 3.92 -7.12 4.64
C VAL A 195 3.32 -7.77 5.88
N VAL A 196 3.23 -9.10 5.94
CA VAL A 196 2.74 -9.84 7.12
C VAL A 196 3.58 -9.52 8.35
N GLU A 197 4.91 -9.55 8.24
CA GLU A 197 5.83 -9.19 9.32
C GLU A 197 5.54 -7.78 9.86
N PHE A 198 5.39 -6.80 8.96
CA PHE A 198 5.15 -5.41 9.30
C PHE A 198 3.78 -5.19 9.96
N VAL A 199 2.72 -5.76 9.36
CA VAL A 199 1.34 -5.67 9.87
C VAL A 199 1.21 -6.33 11.24
N ASN A 200 1.82 -7.51 11.42
CA ASN A 200 1.83 -8.18 12.73
C ASN A 200 2.55 -7.35 13.78
N GLN A 201 3.64 -6.68 13.42
CA GLN A 201 4.34 -5.79 14.35
C GLN A 201 3.47 -4.59 14.75
N ILE A 202 2.72 -3.99 13.82
CA ILE A 202 1.74 -2.93 14.13
C ILE A 202 0.71 -3.44 15.15
N PHE A 203 0.07 -4.58 14.89
CA PHE A 203 -0.97 -5.10 15.77
C PHE A 203 -0.45 -5.59 17.12
N LYS A 204 0.77 -6.12 17.16
CA LYS A 204 1.46 -6.43 18.42
C LYS A 204 1.70 -5.15 19.23
N ALA A 205 2.19 -4.08 18.60
CA ALA A 205 2.43 -2.80 19.24
C ALA A 205 1.14 -2.06 19.61
N GLN A 206 0.04 -2.28 18.86
CA GLN A 206 -1.29 -1.76 19.19
C GLN A 206 -1.70 -2.19 20.61
N GLY A 207 -1.51 -3.47 20.97
CA GLY A 207 -1.94 -4.00 22.26
C GLY A 207 -3.43 -3.71 22.50
N ASN A 208 -3.74 -3.03 23.61
CA ASN A 208 -5.12 -2.66 23.97
C ASN A 208 -5.57 -1.31 23.39
N ASN A 209 -4.74 -0.64 22.58
CA ASN A 209 -5.13 0.63 21.98
C ASN A 209 -6.28 0.43 20.98
N PRO A 210 -7.27 1.34 20.94
CA PRO A 210 -8.43 1.21 20.07
C PRO A 210 -8.08 1.33 18.58
N ARG A 211 -6.86 1.79 18.25
CA ARG A 211 -6.40 2.02 16.87
C ARG A 211 -4.98 1.52 16.67
N ALA A 212 -4.71 1.00 15.48
CA ALA A 212 -3.38 0.55 15.08
C ALA A 212 -2.38 1.71 14.92
N LEU A 213 -2.84 2.87 14.43
CA LEU A 213 -2.06 4.11 14.30
C LEU A 213 -2.89 5.32 14.76
N GLY A 214 -2.20 6.43 15.04
CA GLY A 214 -2.82 7.72 15.35
C GLY A 214 -3.77 8.20 14.25
N LEU A 215 -4.75 9.04 14.62
CA LEU A 215 -5.63 9.69 13.64
C LEU A 215 -4.83 10.57 12.70
N GLY A 216 -5.19 10.54 11.41
CA GLY A 216 -4.53 11.34 10.38
C GLY A 216 -3.11 10.90 10.02
N VAL A 217 -2.60 9.80 10.59
CA VAL A 217 -1.23 9.31 10.35
C VAL A 217 -1.26 8.04 9.49
N GLY A 218 -0.33 7.97 8.53
CA GLY A 218 -0.09 6.83 7.67
C GLY A 218 1.39 6.50 7.50
N LEU A 219 1.64 5.37 6.86
CA LEU A 219 2.99 4.89 6.56
C LEU A 219 3.15 4.64 5.06
N ASN A 220 4.29 5.03 4.50
CA ASN A 220 4.73 4.70 3.14
C ASN A 220 5.96 3.81 3.24
N VAL A 221 5.89 2.62 2.64
CA VAL A 221 6.94 1.60 2.69
C VAL A 221 7.36 1.25 1.27
N ASN A 222 8.67 1.30 1.01
CA ASN A 222 9.22 0.92 -0.29
C ASN A 222 10.28 -0.17 -0.12
N PHE A 223 10.10 -1.28 -0.83
CA PHE A 223 11.00 -2.41 -0.84
C PHE A 223 12.04 -2.27 -1.97
N PRO A 224 13.29 -2.73 -1.75
CA PRO A 224 14.29 -2.82 -2.82
C PRO A 224 13.94 -3.96 -3.77
N LYS A 225 14.72 -4.14 -4.83
CA LYS A 225 14.63 -5.35 -5.66
C LYS A 225 15.03 -6.57 -4.82
N VAL A 226 14.25 -7.64 -4.93
CA VAL A 226 14.44 -8.89 -4.19
C VAL A 226 14.34 -10.10 -5.13
N GLY A 227 14.73 -11.26 -4.60
CA GLY A 227 14.40 -12.55 -5.22
C GLY A 227 15.11 -12.75 -6.56
N TYR A 228 14.42 -13.29 -7.56
CA TYR A 228 15.02 -13.56 -8.86
C TYR A 228 15.62 -12.34 -9.58
N GLU A 229 15.17 -11.12 -9.31
CA GLU A 229 15.80 -9.91 -9.86
C GLU A 229 16.96 -9.37 -9.00
N ASN A 230 17.12 -9.88 -7.77
CA ASN A 230 18.26 -9.58 -6.90
C ASN A 230 18.45 -10.71 -5.87
N GLU A 231 19.13 -11.78 -6.27
CA GLU A 231 19.24 -12.99 -5.44
C GLU A 231 19.98 -12.77 -4.11
N THR A 232 20.76 -11.69 -4.01
CA THR A 232 21.44 -11.31 -2.76
C THR A 232 20.49 -10.73 -1.71
N CYS A 233 19.26 -10.36 -2.12
CA CYS A 233 18.26 -9.76 -1.25
C CYS A 233 16.98 -10.60 -1.20
N THR A 234 16.84 -11.41 -0.15
CA THR A 234 15.65 -12.24 0.11
C THR A 234 14.92 -11.87 1.41
N ASN A 235 15.52 -11.01 2.24
CA ASN A 235 14.92 -10.53 3.49
C ASN A 235 15.37 -9.10 3.78
N PRO A 236 14.78 -8.10 3.09
CA PRO A 236 15.21 -6.72 3.24
C PRO A 236 14.95 -6.19 4.66
N LYS A 237 15.88 -5.36 5.14
CA LYS A 237 15.85 -4.79 6.50
C LYS A 237 15.12 -3.47 6.54
N TRP A 238 14.41 -3.20 7.64
CA TRP A 238 13.64 -1.97 7.83
C TRP A 238 14.55 -0.81 8.24
N VAL A 239 14.35 0.36 7.61
CA VAL A 239 15.00 1.61 7.97
C VAL A 239 13.96 2.72 8.01
N PHE A 240 13.89 3.45 9.13
CA PHE A 240 13.08 4.67 9.18
C PHE A 240 13.68 5.74 8.28
N THR A 241 12.82 6.35 7.48
CA THR A 241 13.19 7.32 6.46
C THR A 241 12.27 8.53 6.52
N ARG A 242 12.67 9.54 5.76
CA ARG A 242 11.83 10.67 5.37
C ARG A 242 11.67 10.69 3.86
N SER A 243 10.57 11.28 3.37
CA SER A 243 10.32 11.33 1.92
C SER A 243 11.22 12.34 1.19
N THR A 244 11.58 13.46 1.81
CA THR A 244 12.52 14.43 1.21
C THR A 244 13.96 14.10 1.56
N GLY A 245 14.92 14.55 0.74
CA GLY A 245 16.35 14.43 1.04
C GLY A 245 17.17 13.98 -0.16
N GLN A 246 18.30 13.32 0.11
CA GLN A 246 19.25 12.90 -0.93
C GLN A 246 18.56 12.04 -2.00
N TYR A 247 18.83 12.29 -3.28
CA TYR A 247 18.25 11.54 -4.40
C TYR A 247 16.71 11.59 -4.53
N ALA A 248 16.00 12.37 -3.70
CA ALA A 248 14.55 12.55 -3.84
C ALA A 248 14.23 13.11 -5.22
N ALA A 249 13.33 12.45 -5.95
CA ALA A 249 13.03 12.75 -7.34
C ALA A 249 11.54 12.61 -7.66
N GLY A 250 11.05 13.40 -8.61
CA GLY A 250 9.68 13.32 -9.10
C GLY A 250 9.59 13.04 -10.59
N ALA A 251 8.36 12.80 -11.06
CA ALA A 251 8.07 12.60 -12.47
C ALA A 251 8.51 13.82 -13.29
N ASN A 252 9.21 13.55 -14.39
CA ASN A 252 9.75 14.53 -15.30
C ASN A 252 9.40 14.18 -16.75
N LEU A 253 9.31 15.20 -17.59
CA LEU A 253 9.13 15.05 -19.03
C LEU A 253 10.48 15.21 -19.73
N VAL A 254 10.87 14.23 -20.54
CA VAL A 254 12.15 14.24 -21.27
C VAL A 254 11.86 14.27 -22.77
N TYR A 255 12.38 15.28 -23.46
CA TYR A 255 12.28 15.36 -24.92
C TYR A 255 13.38 14.50 -25.57
N ASN A 256 12.99 13.63 -26.50
CA ASN A 256 13.88 12.79 -27.27
C ASN A 256 13.94 13.33 -28.71
N GLU A 257 15.05 14.01 -29.04
CA GLU A 257 15.27 14.63 -30.35
C GLU A 257 15.27 13.61 -31.50
N THR A 258 15.82 12.41 -31.28
CA THR A 258 15.94 11.36 -32.30
C THR A 258 14.57 10.85 -32.75
N SER A 259 13.64 10.71 -31.81
CA SER A 259 12.27 10.22 -32.08
C SER A 259 11.25 11.35 -32.22
N ASN A 260 11.65 12.61 -32.03
CA ASN A 260 10.75 13.77 -31.96
C ASN A 260 9.54 13.51 -31.04
N SER A 261 9.80 12.97 -29.86
CA SER A 261 8.78 12.54 -28.91
C SER A 261 9.16 12.87 -27.47
N PHE A 262 8.20 12.77 -26.55
CA PHE A 262 8.46 12.91 -25.12
C PHE A 262 8.37 11.55 -24.42
N THR A 263 9.29 11.31 -23.49
CA THR A 263 9.28 10.14 -22.61
C THR A 263 9.14 10.56 -21.17
N TRP A 264 8.61 9.67 -20.35
CA TRP A 264 8.65 9.83 -18.90
C TRP A 264 10.08 9.66 -18.40
N GLY A 265 10.46 10.46 -17.40
CA GLY A 265 11.71 10.32 -16.67
C GLY A 265 11.55 10.76 -15.23
N GLN A 266 12.65 10.79 -14.50
CA GLN A 266 12.69 11.33 -13.15
C GLN A 266 13.75 12.42 -13.05
N LYS A 267 13.49 13.41 -12.20
CA LYS A 267 14.44 14.48 -11.91
C LYS A 267 14.36 14.90 -10.46
N SER A 268 15.50 15.29 -9.90
CA SER A 268 15.58 15.90 -8.57
C SER A 268 15.56 17.42 -8.68
N TRP A 269 14.97 18.07 -7.69
CA TRP A 269 14.91 19.53 -7.56
C TRP A 269 15.19 19.93 -6.12
N ASP A 270 15.70 21.14 -5.91
CA ASP A 270 16.08 21.64 -4.57
C ASP A 270 14.93 21.55 -3.57
N GLY A 271 13.69 21.80 -4.02
CA GLY A 271 12.48 21.68 -3.21
C GLY A 271 12.24 20.28 -2.62
N LEU A 272 12.78 19.23 -3.24
CA LEU A 272 12.68 17.85 -2.75
C LEU A 272 13.72 17.50 -1.68
N THR A 273 14.68 18.39 -1.40
CA THR A 273 15.73 18.18 -0.39
C THR A 273 15.54 19.02 0.86
N VAL A 274 14.61 19.98 0.84
CA VAL A 274 14.33 20.86 1.98
C VAL A 274 13.81 20.07 3.18
N CYS A 275 14.37 20.37 4.37
CA CYS A 275 13.84 19.90 5.64
C CYS A 275 13.10 21.03 6.38
N ASN A 276 11.78 21.05 6.24
CA ASN A 276 10.93 21.93 7.05
C ASN A 276 10.13 21.16 8.11
N ASN A 277 9.79 19.90 7.83
CA ASN A 277 8.96 19.04 8.70
C ASN A 277 9.61 17.67 8.87
N GLY A 278 9.25 16.98 9.96
CA GLY A 278 9.74 15.65 10.30
C GLY A 278 11.14 15.64 10.90
N ASP A 279 11.72 14.45 11.05
CA ASP A 279 13.07 14.26 11.59
C ASP A 279 14.11 14.42 10.46
N CYS A 280 14.92 15.48 10.54
CA CYS A 280 15.94 15.74 9.52
C CYS A 280 17.17 14.83 9.62
N SER A 281 17.32 14.06 10.71
CA SER A 281 18.43 13.11 10.85
C SER A 281 18.20 11.81 10.07
N LEU A 282 16.96 11.54 9.65
CA LEU A 282 16.62 10.35 8.89
C LEU A 282 17.11 10.45 7.43
N PRO A 283 17.58 9.34 6.84
CA PRO A 283 17.89 9.27 5.42
C PRO A 283 16.63 9.36 4.56
N SER A 284 16.79 9.73 3.28
CA SER A 284 15.70 9.74 2.32
C SER A 284 15.30 8.32 1.90
N GLU A 285 14.05 8.15 1.47
CA GLU A 285 13.56 6.90 0.87
C GLU A 285 14.43 6.43 -0.30
N ASN A 286 14.71 7.33 -1.26
CA ASN A 286 15.52 7.04 -2.44
C ASN A 286 16.93 6.56 -2.08
N PHE A 287 17.60 7.23 -1.12
CA PHE A 287 18.92 6.78 -0.69
C PHE A 287 18.88 5.35 -0.17
N ILE A 288 17.93 5.04 0.71
CA ILE A 288 17.82 3.70 1.30
C ILE A 288 17.52 2.64 0.25
N VAL A 289 16.54 2.86 -0.63
CA VAL A 289 16.09 1.81 -1.55
C VAL A 289 17.00 1.64 -2.76
N GLU A 290 17.56 2.74 -3.28
CA GLU A 290 18.32 2.73 -4.55
C GLU A 290 19.84 2.70 -4.35
N HIS A 291 20.32 3.12 -3.18
CA HIS A 291 21.76 3.30 -2.92
C HIS A 291 22.28 2.53 -1.70
N THR A 292 21.46 1.66 -1.09
CA THR A 292 21.93 0.71 -0.08
C THR A 292 21.54 -0.72 -0.43
N ASN A 293 22.19 -1.69 0.22
CA ASN A 293 21.96 -3.10 -0.06
C ASN A 293 20.84 -3.66 0.79
N CYS A 294 19.76 -4.10 0.12
CA CYS A 294 18.70 -4.89 0.72
C CYS A 294 18.02 -4.22 1.93
N GLN A 295 17.67 -2.94 1.78
CA GLN A 295 16.95 -2.18 2.80
C GLN A 295 15.63 -1.64 2.26
N SER A 296 14.61 -1.64 3.11
CA SER A 296 13.28 -1.10 2.85
C SER A 296 13.10 0.18 3.65
N SER A 297 12.61 1.21 2.98
CA SER A 297 12.31 2.50 3.61
C SER A 297 10.95 2.45 4.30
N VAL A 298 10.83 3.17 5.42
CA VAL A 298 9.59 3.33 6.19
C VAL A 298 9.46 4.80 6.56
N SER A 299 8.59 5.51 5.85
CA SER A 299 8.31 6.93 6.10
C SER A 299 6.94 7.11 6.71
N VAL A 300 6.86 7.97 7.73
CA VAL A 300 5.60 8.38 8.35
C VAL A 300 5.09 9.64 7.65
N PHE A 301 3.81 9.68 7.32
CA PHE A 301 3.16 10.89 6.79
C PHE A 301 1.88 11.22 7.58
N SER A 302 1.47 12.48 7.49
CA SER A 302 0.22 13.00 8.04
C SER A 302 -0.67 13.52 6.90
N VAL A 303 -1.99 13.52 7.12
CA VAL A 303 -2.98 14.15 6.23
C VAL A 303 -3.34 15.58 6.65
N ASP A 304 -2.64 16.12 7.64
CA ASP A 304 -2.66 17.54 8.01
C ASP A 304 -1.60 18.30 7.19
N TYR A 305 -2.04 19.14 6.25
CA TYR A 305 -1.19 19.76 5.23
C TYR A 305 -0.75 21.19 5.57
N ASP A 306 -1.24 21.77 6.66
CA ASP A 306 -0.89 23.13 7.01
C ASP A 306 0.62 23.24 7.25
N ALA A 307 1.21 24.31 6.70
CA ALA A 307 2.62 24.57 6.89
C ALA A 307 2.90 24.79 8.40
N ASN A 308 4.06 24.32 8.86
CA ASN A 308 4.43 24.53 10.25
C ASN A 308 4.45 26.03 10.63
N LEU A 309 4.39 26.30 11.93
CA LEU A 309 4.29 27.68 12.44
C LEU A 309 5.45 28.58 12.00
N GLY A 310 6.64 28.03 11.77
CA GLY A 310 7.79 28.78 11.27
C GLY A 310 7.56 29.30 9.85
N LEU A 311 7.21 28.41 8.92
CA LEU A 311 6.88 28.77 7.54
C LEU A 311 5.66 29.69 7.48
N THR A 312 4.62 29.37 8.23
CA THR A 312 3.42 30.20 8.32
C THR A 312 3.74 31.61 8.80
N SER A 313 4.63 31.76 9.78
CA SER A 313 5.05 33.09 10.27
C SER A 313 5.85 33.87 9.22
N GLN A 314 6.73 33.22 8.47
CA GLN A 314 7.48 33.86 7.38
C GLN A 314 6.53 34.40 6.31
N VAL A 315 5.54 33.62 5.89
CA VAL A 315 4.54 34.05 4.91
C VAL A 315 3.67 35.18 5.46
N LYS A 316 3.25 35.12 6.73
CA LYS A 316 2.49 36.20 7.37
C LYS A 316 3.25 37.51 7.40
N GLN A 317 4.56 37.50 7.66
CA GLN A 317 5.38 38.71 7.61
C GLN A 317 5.42 39.32 6.20
N ILE A 318 5.55 38.49 5.17
CA ILE A 318 5.53 38.94 3.77
C ILE A 318 4.18 39.56 3.40
N LEU A 319 3.08 38.92 3.83
CA LEU A 319 1.71 39.34 3.52
C LEU A 319 1.14 40.38 4.51
N ASN A 320 1.90 40.76 5.56
CA ASN A 320 1.42 41.65 6.62
C ASN A 320 0.81 42.96 6.11
N PRO A 321 1.30 43.62 5.03
CA PRO A 321 0.64 44.82 4.52
C PRO A 321 -0.80 44.62 4.01
N LEU A 322 -1.23 43.38 3.78
CA LEU A 322 -2.60 43.05 3.34
C LEU A 322 -3.57 42.77 4.50
N PHE A 323 -3.10 42.60 5.74
CA PHE A 323 -3.88 42.18 6.91
C PHE A 323 -3.67 43.13 8.10
#